data_AF-A0A2V5QU79-F1
#
_entry.id   AF-A0A2V5QU79-F1
#
_cell.length_a   1.000
_cell.length_b   1.000
_cell.length_c   1.000
_cell.angle_alpha   90.00
_cell.angle_beta   90.00
_cell.angle_gamma   90.00
#
_symmetry.space_group_name_H-M   'P 1'
#
loop_
_entity.id
_entity.type
_entity.pdbx_description
1 polymer ?
#
loop_
_entity_poly.entity_id
_entity_poly.type
_entity_poly.pdbx_seq_one_letter_code
_entity_poly.pdbx_strand_id
1 'polypeptide(L)'
;MRENGGQYTHAATWVAMAFARQGEGGKAVRLLRMLNPVEHARDEKDCERYKVEPYVMPGDVYSLSGHVGRGGWTWYTGAAAWMYRVWLEEVLGFQRRGDRLAINPVIPKDWPSFRLRYRHGNTLYRIAVENPDHCSRGVALVEVDGIAVSDKIVTLRDDARPHEVRVVLGTEPVA
;
A
#
# COMPACT_ATOMS: atom_id res chain seq x y z
N MET A 1 8.45 18.44 20.30
CA MET A 1 7.81 17.33 21.04
C MET A 1 7.89 16.12 20.15
N ARG A 2 8.50 15.02 20.62
CA ARG A 2 8.76 13.82 19.82
C ARG A 2 7.99 12.63 20.41
N GLU A 3 8.64 11.80 21.22
CA GLU A 3 8.06 10.58 21.79
C GLU A 3 7.02 10.86 22.89
N ASN A 4 7.09 12.03 23.54
CA ASN A 4 6.13 12.41 24.58
C ASN A 4 4.85 13.01 23.96
N GLY A 5 3.99 12.14 23.42
CA GLY A 5 2.64 12.48 22.98
C GLY A 5 2.51 12.91 21.52
N GLY A 6 3.60 13.06 20.76
CA GLY A 6 3.57 13.31 19.32
C GLY A 6 3.23 12.05 18.50
N GLN A 7 2.73 12.22 17.28
CA GLN A 7 2.57 11.11 16.36
C GLN A 7 3.94 10.72 15.81
N TYR A 8 4.48 9.56 16.19
CA TYR A 8 5.67 8.99 15.55
C TYR A 8 5.26 8.19 14.31
N THR A 9 5.47 8.76 13.13
CA THR A 9 4.91 8.26 11.85
C THR A 9 5.39 6.84 11.53
N HIS A 10 6.63 6.52 11.88
CA HIS A 10 7.17 5.17 11.70
C HIS A 10 6.30 4.12 12.43
N ALA A 11 6.04 4.30 13.73
CA ALA A 11 5.19 3.36 14.47
C ALA A 11 3.72 3.42 14.02
N ALA A 12 3.23 4.59 13.61
CA ALA A 12 1.87 4.74 13.11
C ALA A 12 1.60 3.88 11.85
N THR A 13 2.60 3.73 10.96
CA THR A 13 2.45 2.84 9.78
C THR A 13 2.25 1.36 10.18
N TRP A 14 2.77 0.93 11.32
CA TRP A 14 2.56 -0.45 11.79
C TRP A 14 1.12 -0.72 12.23
N VAL A 15 0.39 0.30 12.67
CA VAL A 15 -1.05 0.17 12.95
C VAL A 15 -1.82 -0.07 11.65
N ALA A 16 -1.48 0.64 10.57
CA ALA A 16 -2.07 0.39 9.27
C ALA A 16 -1.74 -1.02 8.75
N MET A 17 -0.49 -1.46 8.92
CA MET A 17 -0.06 -2.84 8.63
C MET A 17 -0.87 -3.87 9.42
N ALA A 18 -1.12 -3.63 10.71
CA ALA A 18 -1.92 -4.53 11.53
C ALA A 18 -3.37 -4.66 11.02
N PHE A 19 -4.01 -3.56 10.62
CA PHE A 19 -5.33 -3.61 9.99
C PHE A 19 -5.31 -4.38 8.66
N ALA A 20 -4.31 -4.15 7.81
CA ALA A 20 -4.17 -4.89 6.56
C ALA A 20 -4.05 -6.39 6.82
N ARG A 21 -3.20 -6.81 7.77
CA ARG A 21 -3.04 -8.24 8.13
C ARG A 21 -4.30 -8.86 8.74
N GLN A 22 -5.17 -8.06 9.36
CA GLN A 22 -6.48 -8.52 9.83
C GLN A 22 -7.53 -8.64 8.71
N GLY A 23 -7.22 -8.18 7.49
CA GLY A 23 -8.18 -8.15 6.37
C GLY A 23 -9.03 -6.88 6.33
N GLU A 24 -8.68 -5.85 7.10
CA GLU A 24 -9.43 -4.61 7.25
C GLU A 24 -8.88 -3.51 6.32
N GLY A 25 -8.94 -3.73 5.00
CA GLY A 25 -8.29 -2.88 4.00
C GLY A 25 -8.77 -1.42 4.00
N GLY A 26 -10.06 -1.20 4.28
CA GLY A 26 -10.61 0.15 4.44
C GLY A 26 -9.97 0.93 5.60
N LYS A 27 -9.76 0.27 6.75
CA LYS A 27 -9.11 0.90 7.92
C LYS A 27 -7.63 1.15 7.66
N ALA A 28 -6.94 0.18 7.04
CA ALA A 28 -5.53 0.31 6.66
C ALA A 28 -5.31 1.51 5.74
N VAL A 29 -6.05 1.59 4.63
CA VAL A 29 -5.95 2.70 3.68
C VAL A 29 -6.34 4.03 4.30
N ARG A 30 -7.40 4.09 5.11
CA ARG A 30 -7.79 5.32 5.80
C ARG A 30 -6.64 5.87 6.67
N LEU A 31 -5.97 5.02 7.43
CA LEU A 31 -4.82 5.44 8.23
C LEU A 31 -3.64 5.87 7.37
N LEU A 32 -3.30 5.12 6.32
CA LEU A 32 -2.20 5.51 5.42
C LEU A 32 -2.46 6.86 4.74
N ARG A 33 -3.72 7.16 4.38
CA ARG A 33 -4.10 8.48 3.89
C ARG A 33 -3.94 9.55 4.96
N MET A 34 -4.38 9.30 6.20
CA MET A 34 -4.15 10.24 7.31
C MET A 34 -2.66 10.52 7.56
N LEU A 35 -1.76 9.59 7.22
CA LEU A 35 -0.32 9.75 7.37
C LEU A 35 0.36 10.36 6.13
N ASN A 36 -0.32 10.43 4.97
CA ASN A 36 0.27 10.87 3.71
C ASN A 36 0.50 12.40 3.70
N PRO A 37 1.73 12.90 3.50
CA PRO A 37 2.06 14.33 3.50
C PRO A 37 1.21 15.17 2.55
N VAL A 38 0.81 14.63 1.38
CA VAL A 38 -0.05 15.32 0.42
C VAL A 38 -1.42 15.63 1.02
N GLU A 39 -1.90 14.78 1.93
CA GLU A 39 -3.18 14.94 2.61
C GLU A 39 -3.13 16.04 3.69
N HIS A 40 -1.93 16.48 4.11
CA HIS A 40 -1.72 17.57 5.08
C HIS A 40 -1.44 18.93 4.42
N ALA A 41 -1.54 19.01 3.10
CA ALA A 41 -1.14 20.18 2.33
C ALA A 41 -2.00 20.37 1.07
N ARG A 42 -3.30 20.08 1.20
CA ARG A 42 -4.25 20.17 0.08
C ARG A 42 -4.61 21.61 -0.27
N ASP A 43 -4.51 22.51 0.69
CA ASP A 43 -4.73 23.94 0.52
C ASP A 43 -3.68 24.77 1.28
N GLU A 44 -3.72 26.08 1.08
CA GLU A 44 -2.76 27.02 1.66
C GLU A 44 -2.79 27.00 3.20
N LYS A 45 -3.97 26.90 3.81
CA LYS A 45 -4.13 26.88 5.26
C LYS A 45 -3.55 25.61 5.87
N ASP A 46 -3.76 24.47 5.22
CA ASP A 46 -3.18 23.19 5.62
C ASP A 46 -1.66 23.20 5.45
N CYS A 47 -1.13 23.76 4.34
CA CYS A 47 0.31 23.97 4.16
C CYS A 47 0.91 24.84 5.29
N GLU A 48 0.24 25.95 5.62
CA GLU A 48 0.65 26.86 6.69
C GLU A 48 0.63 26.18 8.06
N ARG A 49 -0.25 25.20 8.27
CA ARG A 49 -0.29 24.40 9.50
C ARG A 49 0.79 23.32 9.51
N TYR A 50 1.01 22.63 8.38
CA TYR A 50 1.92 21.49 8.28
C TYR A 50 3.39 21.89 8.37
N LYS A 51 3.75 23.06 7.82
CA LYS A 51 5.07 23.71 7.95
C LYS A 51 6.28 22.91 7.44
N VAL A 52 6.07 21.79 6.75
CA VAL A 52 7.14 20.98 6.13
C VAL A 52 6.76 20.55 4.71
N GLU A 53 7.67 19.88 4.01
CA GLU A 53 7.49 19.50 2.61
C GLU A 53 6.35 18.47 2.42
N PRO A 54 5.37 18.75 1.54
CA PRO A 54 4.18 17.90 1.36
C PRO A 54 4.40 16.67 0.46
N TYR A 55 5.65 16.39 0.10
CA TYR A 55 6.03 15.33 -0.83
C TYR A 55 7.05 14.34 -0.24
N VAL A 56 7.46 14.52 1.02
CA VAL A 56 8.31 13.57 1.76
C VAL A 56 7.69 13.24 3.11
N MET A 57 7.88 11.99 3.57
CA MET A 57 7.35 11.55 4.86
C MET A 57 8.04 12.29 6.03
N PRO A 58 7.27 12.81 7.01
CA PRO A 58 7.85 13.31 8.26
C PRO A 58 8.13 12.16 9.22
N GLY A 59 9.12 12.32 10.09
CA GLY A 59 9.33 11.44 11.24
C GLY A 59 8.19 11.54 12.23
N ASP A 60 7.66 12.75 12.42
CA ASP A 60 6.64 13.03 13.41
C ASP A 60 5.68 14.16 13.02
N VAL A 61 4.46 14.10 13.56
CA VAL A 61 3.45 15.17 13.50
C VAL A 61 3.09 15.59 14.91
N TYR A 62 3.21 16.89 15.19
CA TYR A 62 3.15 17.42 16.55
C TYR A 62 1.70 17.45 17.05
N SER A 63 1.51 17.16 18.33
CA SER A 63 0.24 17.23 19.06
C SER A 63 0.26 18.26 20.20
N LEU A 64 1.42 18.89 20.44
CA LEU A 64 1.57 19.94 21.46
C LEU A 64 0.68 21.14 21.12
N SER A 65 -0.01 21.67 22.13
CA SER A 65 -0.82 22.88 22.00
C SER A 65 -0.02 24.03 21.35
N GLY A 66 -0.63 24.74 20.40
CA GLY A 66 0.03 25.77 19.59
C GLY A 66 0.85 25.25 18.40
N HIS A 67 1.11 23.95 18.31
CA HIS A 67 1.88 23.32 17.24
C HIS A 67 1.18 22.13 16.58
N VAL A 68 -0.08 21.88 16.91
CA VAL A 68 -0.84 20.71 16.45
C VAL A 68 -0.88 20.65 14.92
N GLY A 69 -0.42 19.54 14.35
CA GLY A 69 -0.41 19.29 12.91
C GLY A 69 0.87 19.71 12.19
N ARG A 70 1.84 20.32 12.88
CA ARG A 70 3.16 20.59 12.29
C ARG A 70 3.92 19.29 12.07
N GLY A 71 4.48 19.10 10.88
CA GLY A 71 5.43 18.03 10.62
C GLY A 71 6.81 18.35 11.20
N GLY A 72 7.60 17.31 11.44
CA GLY A 72 8.97 17.40 11.88
C GLY A 72 9.83 16.29 11.27
N TRP A 73 11.15 16.54 11.23
CA TRP A 73 12.16 15.57 10.82
C TRP A 73 11.82 14.89 9.48
N THR A 74 11.76 15.68 8.42
CA THR A 74 11.53 15.18 7.05
C THR A 74 12.81 14.56 6.47
N TRP A 75 12.68 13.89 5.32
CA TRP A 75 13.73 13.20 4.57
C TRP A 75 14.35 11.98 5.26
N TYR A 76 15.09 12.18 6.35
CA TYR A 76 15.91 11.14 6.96
C TYR A 76 15.15 10.36 8.03
N THR A 77 14.12 9.63 7.62
CA THR A 77 13.27 8.84 8.51
C THR A 77 12.90 7.49 7.92
N GLY A 78 12.90 6.45 8.77
CA GLY A 78 12.39 5.12 8.40
C GLY A 78 10.90 5.08 8.05
N ALA A 79 10.15 6.15 8.36
CA ALA A 79 8.75 6.28 8.00
C ALA A 79 8.52 6.17 6.47
N ALA A 80 9.45 6.68 5.66
CA ALA A 80 9.38 6.56 4.20
C ALA A 80 9.41 5.09 3.74
N ALA A 81 10.37 4.31 4.27
CA ALA A 81 10.50 2.91 3.94
C ALA A 81 9.28 2.09 4.37
N TRP A 82 8.78 2.32 5.59
CA TRP A 82 7.59 1.62 6.07
C TRP A 82 6.32 2.02 5.33
N MET A 83 6.11 3.30 5.05
CA MET A 83 4.98 3.75 4.24
C MET A 83 4.97 3.04 2.89
N TYR A 84 6.12 2.98 2.21
CA TYR A 84 6.25 2.27 0.93
C TYR A 84 5.92 0.78 1.06
N ARG A 85 6.51 0.09 2.03
CA ARG A 85 6.29 -1.35 2.23
C ARG A 85 4.86 -1.69 2.62
N VAL A 86 4.23 -0.93 3.49
CA VAL A 86 2.84 -1.20 3.91
C VAL A 86 1.88 -1.00 2.73
N TRP A 87 2.05 0.06 1.93
CA TRP A 87 1.28 0.21 0.71
C TRP A 87 1.49 -0.95 -0.26
N LEU A 88 2.74 -1.26 -0.60
CA LEU A 88 3.06 -2.23 -1.63
C LEU A 88 2.79 -3.68 -1.21
N GLU A 89 3.31 -4.10 -0.06
CA GLU A 89 3.33 -5.51 0.37
C GLU A 89 2.05 -5.92 1.11
N GLU A 90 1.45 -5.02 1.89
CA GLU A 90 0.33 -5.35 2.80
C GLU A 90 -1.03 -4.93 2.22
N VAL A 91 -1.13 -3.74 1.63
CA VAL A 91 -2.39 -3.25 1.02
C VAL A 91 -2.54 -3.75 -0.41
N LEU A 92 -1.57 -3.48 -1.28
CA LEU A 92 -1.60 -3.94 -2.68
C LEU A 92 -1.21 -5.42 -2.81
N GLY A 93 -0.67 -6.01 -1.74
CA GLY A 93 -0.44 -7.45 -1.64
C GLY A 93 0.72 -7.97 -2.49
N PHE A 94 1.63 -7.10 -2.92
CA PHE A 94 2.76 -7.49 -3.76
C PHE A 94 3.84 -8.19 -2.93
N GLN A 95 3.89 -9.53 -3.02
CA GLN A 95 4.76 -10.36 -2.18
C GLN A 95 5.68 -11.22 -3.03
N ARG A 96 6.93 -10.78 -3.16
CA ARG A 96 7.97 -11.50 -3.93
C ARG A 96 8.89 -12.30 -2.99
N ARG A 97 9.11 -13.57 -3.32
CA ARG A 97 10.12 -14.45 -2.70
C ARG A 97 10.91 -15.13 -3.82
N GLY A 98 12.15 -14.68 -4.04
CA GLY A 98 12.95 -15.15 -5.17
C GLY A 98 12.32 -14.76 -6.51
N ASP A 99 12.03 -15.75 -7.34
CA ASP A 99 11.29 -15.63 -8.61
C ASP A 99 9.78 -15.85 -8.45
N ARG A 100 9.28 -16.14 -7.23
CA ARG A 100 7.86 -16.36 -6.99
C ARG A 100 7.19 -15.06 -6.53
N LEU A 101 6.14 -14.63 -7.23
CA LEU A 101 5.34 -13.46 -6.90
C LEU A 101 3.91 -13.86 -6.57
N ALA A 102 3.49 -13.60 -5.34
CA ALA A 102 2.08 -13.62 -4.95
C ALA A 102 1.52 -12.20 -5.00
N ILE A 103 0.27 -12.08 -5.44
CA ILE A 103 -0.52 -10.84 -5.36
C ILE A 103 -1.72 -11.16 -4.47
N ASN A 104 -1.67 -10.74 -3.20
CA ASN A 104 -2.74 -10.99 -2.22
C ASN A 104 -3.19 -9.68 -1.56
N PRO A 105 -4.00 -8.86 -2.25
CA PRO A 105 -4.35 -7.52 -1.80
C PRO A 105 -5.28 -7.53 -0.58
N VAL A 106 -5.13 -6.52 0.27
CA VAL A 106 -6.09 -6.16 1.32
C VAL A 106 -6.50 -4.71 1.15
N ILE A 107 -7.57 -4.50 0.39
CA ILE A 107 -7.98 -3.19 -0.14
C ILE A 107 -9.36 -2.76 0.39
N PRO A 108 -9.72 -1.47 0.29
CA PRO A 108 -11.08 -1.01 0.50
C PRO A 108 -12.08 -1.69 -0.45
N LYS A 109 -13.27 -2.05 0.04
CA LYS A 109 -14.30 -2.74 -0.74
C LYS A 109 -14.81 -1.93 -1.93
N ASP A 110 -14.77 -0.61 -1.82
CA ASP A 110 -15.18 0.36 -2.84
C ASP A 110 -14.16 0.50 -3.98
N TRP A 111 -12.98 -0.12 -3.90
CA TRP A 111 -12.03 -0.13 -5.00
C TRP A 111 -12.41 -1.21 -6.03
N PRO A 112 -12.80 -0.83 -7.26
CA PRO A 112 -13.21 -1.81 -8.27
C PRO A 112 -12.02 -2.52 -8.92
N SER A 113 -10.86 -1.85 -8.97
CA SER A 113 -9.63 -2.40 -9.55
C SER A 113 -8.41 -1.53 -9.23
N PHE A 114 -7.22 -2.08 -9.45
CA PHE A 114 -5.98 -1.30 -9.57
C PHE A 114 -4.99 -2.01 -10.51
N ARG A 115 -3.90 -1.31 -10.89
CA ARG A 115 -2.86 -1.86 -11.76
C ARG A 115 -1.47 -1.61 -11.19
N LEU A 116 -0.58 -2.59 -11.36
CA LEU A 116 0.85 -2.48 -11.07
C LEU A 116 1.65 -2.74 -12.36
N ARG A 117 2.80 -2.07 -12.47
CA ARG A 117 3.82 -2.40 -13.46
C ARG A 117 5.08 -2.79 -12.71
N TYR A 118 5.50 -4.03 -12.88
CA TYR A 118 6.66 -4.57 -12.18
C TYR A 118 7.70 -5.07 -13.17
N ARG A 119 8.96 -4.71 -12.96
CA ARG A 119 10.07 -5.17 -13.80
C ARG A 119 10.90 -6.20 -13.04
N HIS A 120 11.04 -7.38 -13.62
CA HIS A 120 11.93 -8.44 -13.15
C HIS A 120 13.04 -8.63 -14.18
N GLY A 121 14.27 -8.21 -13.85
CA GLY A 121 15.34 -8.12 -14.84
C GLY A 121 14.96 -7.16 -15.98
N ASN A 122 14.91 -7.67 -17.21
CA ASN A 122 14.48 -6.96 -18.41
C ASN A 122 12.99 -7.21 -18.76
N THR A 123 12.33 -8.13 -18.07
CA THR A 123 10.93 -8.49 -18.32
C THR A 123 9.95 -7.59 -17.56
N LEU A 124 8.91 -7.10 -18.26
CA LEU A 124 7.84 -6.28 -17.70
C LEU A 124 6.58 -7.12 -17.43
N TYR A 125 6.14 -7.13 -16.18
CA TYR A 125 4.85 -7.65 -15.75
C TYR A 125 3.85 -6.51 -15.61
N ARG A 126 2.72 -6.61 -16.32
CA ARG A 126 1.57 -5.73 -16.18
C ARG A 126 0.51 -6.48 -15.41
N ILE A 127 0.27 -6.05 -14.18
CA ILE A 127 -0.60 -6.74 -13.24
C ILE A 127 -1.88 -5.94 -13.11
N ALA A 128 -3.00 -6.53 -13.50
CA ALA A 128 -4.33 -5.98 -13.30
C ALA A 128 -5.03 -6.76 -12.18
N VAL A 129 -5.51 -6.03 -11.17
CA VAL A 129 -6.31 -6.59 -10.08
C VAL A 129 -7.74 -6.08 -10.21
N GLU A 130 -8.70 -7.00 -10.25
CA GLU A 130 -10.14 -6.74 -10.40
C GLU A 130 -10.86 -7.17 -9.11
N ASN A 131 -11.87 -6.40 -8.69
CA ASN A 131 -12.66 -6.69 -7.49
C ASN A 131 -14.17 -6.61 -7.77
N PRO A 132 -14.71 -7.53 -8.60
CA PRO A 132 -16.12 -7.50 -9.00
C PRO A 132 -17.08 -7.68 -7.82
N ASP A 133 -16.66 -8.46 -6.80
CA ASP A 133 -17.49 -8.78 -5.64
C ASP A 133 -17.36 -7.75 -4.50
N HIS A 134 -16.61 -6.67 -4.71
CA HIS A 134 -16.38 -5.63 -3.70
C HIS A 134 -15.92 -6.21 -2.35
N CYS A 135 -15.03 -7.21 -2.36
CA CYS A 135 -14.47 -7.79 -1.16
C CYS A 135 -13.20 -7.01 -0.73
N SER A 136 -12.78 -7.18 0.53
CA SER A 136 -11.58 -6.50 1.02
C SER A 136 -10.31 -7.31 0.77
N ARG A 137 -10.44 -8.63 0.58
CA ARG A 137 -9.35 -9.58 0.35
C ARG A 137 -9.93 -10.87 -0.22
N GLY A 138 -9.04 -11.78 -0.65
CA GLY A 138 -9.40 -13.10 -1.15
C GLY A 138 -9.27 -13.14 -2.66
N VAL A 139 -8.26 -13.86 -3.14
CA VAL A 139 -7.98 -14.00 -4.57
C VAL A 139 -8.70 -15.25 -5.07
N ALA A 140 -9.65 -15.09 -5.98
CA ALA A 140 -10.37 -16.19 -6.60
C ALA A 140 -9.57 -16.80 -7.78
N LEU A 141 -8.95 -15.94 -8.60
CA LEU A 141 -8.26 -16.33 -9.82
C LEU A 141 -6.96 -15.55 -10.01
N VAL A 142 -5.95 -16.24 -10.54
CA VAL A 142 -4.74 -15.64 -11.11
C VAL A 142 -4.52 -16.25 -12.49
N GLU A 143 -4.30 -15.41 -13.50
CA GLU A 143 -3.93 -15.80 -14.86
C GLU A 143 -2.62 -15.10 -15.25
N VAL A 144 -1.76 -15.81 -15.98
CA VAL A 144 -0.58 -15.27 -16.63
C VAL A 144 -0.71 -15.52 -18.13
N ASP A 145 -0.70 -14.44 -18.92
CA ASP A 145 -0.92 -14.48 -20.37
C ASP A 145 -2.19 -15.25 -20.77
N GLY A 146 -3.26 -15.09 -19.99
CA GLY A 146 -4.56 -15.75 -20.21
C GLY A 146 -4.63 -17.21 -19.73
N ILE A 147 -3.59 -17.74 -19.09
CA ILE A 147 -3.56 -19.11 -18.57
C ILE A 147 -3.69 -19.08 -17.05
N ALA A 148 -4.72 -19.74 -16.52
CA ALA A 148 -4.95 -19.84 -15.08
C ALA A 148 -3.82 -20.57 -14.33
N VAL A 149 -3.44 -20.03 -13.17
CA VAL A 149 -2.40 -20.54 -12.30
C VAL A 149 -3.04 -21.12 -11.03
N SER A 150 -2.95 -22.44 -10.85
CA SER A 150 -3.68 -23.15 -9.80
C SER A 150 -3.23 -22.80 -8.38
N ASP A 151 -1.94 -22.58 -8.15
CA ASP A 151 -1.40 -22.19 -6.84
C ASP A 151 -1.47 -20.68 -6.59
N LYS A 152 -1.98 -19.91 -7.56
CA LYS A 152 -2.09 -18.44 -7.53
C LYS A 152 -0.73 -17.72 -7.40
N ILE A 153 0.38 -18.38 -7.78
CA ILE A 153 1.73 -17.81 -7.72
C ILE A 153 2.29 -17.57 -9.12
N VAL A 154 2.61 -16.31 -9.43
CA VAL A 154 3.29 -15.95 -10.68
C VAL A 154 4.77 -16.33 -10.59
N THR A 155 5.23 -17.21 -11.47
CA THR A 155 6.67 -17.48 -11.63
C THR A 155 7.27 -16.44 -12.56
N LEU A 156 8.11 -15.58 -12.00
CA LEU A 156 8.80 -14.51 -12.70
C LEU A 156 9.93 -15.09 -13.58
N ARG A 157 10.06 -14.56 -14.79
CA ARG A 157 11.06 -14.92 -15.79
C ARG A 157 11.71 -13.64 -16.31
N ASP A 158 12.99 -13.74 -16.65
CA ASP A 158 13.75 -12.68 -17.33
C ASP A 158 13.99 -13.08 -18.79
N ASP A 159 12.91 -13.18 -19.56
CA ASP A 159 12.89 -13.58 -20.97
C ASP A 159 12.77 -12.39 -21.95
N ALA A 160 12.81 -11.16 -21.42
CA ALA A 160 12.61 -9.89 -22.12
C ALA A 160 11.26 -9.75 -22.85
N ARG A 161 10.26 -10.57 -22.53
CA ARG A 161 8.91 -10.49 -23.11
C ARG A 161 7.93 -9.92 -22.10
N PRO A 162 7.07 -8.95 -22.45
CA PRO A 162 6.07 -8.48 -21.51
C PRO A 162 5.06 -9.58 -21.20
N HIS A 163 4.69 -9.72 -19.92
CA HIS A 163 3.64 -10.62 -19.46
C HIS A 163 2.47 -9.85 -18.88
N GLU A 164 1.25 -10.32 -19.17
CA GLU A 164 0.01 -9.82 -18.58
C GLU A 164 -0.40 -10.75 -17.43
N VAL A 165 -0.61 -10.18 -16.25
CA VAL A 165 -1.09 -10.90 -15.08
C VAL A 165 -2.46 -10.35 -14.71
N ARG A 166 -3.45 -11.23 -14.65
CA ARG A 166 -4.80 -10.88 -14.21
C ARG A 166 -5.08 -11.55 -12.88
N VAL A 167 -5.49 -10.76 -11.90
CA VAL A 167 -5.85 -11.21 -10.55
C VAL A 167 -7.29 -10.79 -10.30
N VAL A 168 -8.15 -11.73 -9.95
CA VAL A 168 -9.55 -11.44 -9.63
C VAL A 168 -9.78 -11.76 -8.17
N LEU A 169 -10.24 -10.76 -7.41
CA LEU A 169 -10.71 -10.95 -6.06
C LEU A 169 -12.13 -11.54 -6.07
N GLY A 170 -12.44 -12.33 -5.06
CA GLY A 170 -13.77 -12.87 -4.85
C GLY A 170 -13.91 -13.48 -3.46
N THR A 171 -15.14 -13.70 -3.05
CA THR A 171 -15.42 -14.51 -1.86
C THR A 171 -15.15 -15.97 -2.20
N GLU A 172 -14.24 -16.64 -1.47
CA GLU A 172 -14.14 -18.11 -1.59
C GLU A 172 -15.54 -18.71 -1.38
N PRO A 173 -15.98 -19.68 -2.20
CA PRO A 173 -17.18 -20.44 -1.90
C PRO A 173 -16.98 -21.05 -0.51
N VAL A 174 -17.92 -20.80 0.40
CA VAL A 174 -17.98 -21.55 1.67
C VAL A 174 -18.14 -23.02 1.28
N ALA A 175 -17.11 -23.81 1.55
CA ALA A 175 -17.14 -25.26 1.40
C ALA A 175 -18.08 -25.89 2.44
#